data_AF-A0A1H7FZQ1-F1
#
_entry.id   AF-A0A1H7FZQ1-F1
#
_cell.length_a   1.000
_cell.length_b   1.000
_cell.length_c   1.000
_cell.angle_alpha   90.00
_cell.angle_beta   90.00
_cell.angle_gamma   90.00
#
_symmetry.space_group_name_H-M   'P 1'
#
loop_
_entity.id
_entity.type
_entity.pdbx_description
1 polymer ?
#
loop_
_entity_poly.entity_id
_entity_poly.type
_entity_poly.pdbx_seq_one_letter_code
_entity_poly.pdbx_strand_id
1 'polypeptide(L)'
;MQRNVVILDIDYVTYENKPVIRLFSKDGDKNIILLDDTFEPYLYVMADDLDKCIDEIQNNFDVVCIEKVNKKDFQIEKEFLKVTFNHPQELAKNRDALRDLESVVQIREFDIPFYRRYLMDRDVIPMTEVVAIGDKIDSFLDLDSNKQDIEIIKLTDELKRSPDYPREFRILSFDLEVRNPHGMPNSEIDEIIMIGVSSNFGINQVISTKTNSDCRDDFVNQMNSEKEMIEEFVKIIKENNIDIIVGYNSDNFDFPYLKDRAKILGIDLDIGMDGSDIRFIRRGYANAASFKGLIHVDLYLVMRRYMTLERYTLERVYYELFGEEKIDVPGDRIWEFWDNGGEELDNLFDYSLDDVVSTLKIAEQTLPLNLELTRIIGQPLFDVSRMATGQQAEWFLVKQAYFDNEVVPNKQGANFANRAAAEDNEGGYVREPEKGLHENLVQFDFRSLYPSIIISKNISPDVMYLGDVDNEEDYNISPEHGLKFKKEPQGFIPSVIDKILQERFRIKREMKASDDDTEKKALNVQQQAIKRLANTMYGIYGFPRFRWYSFECAKAITSWGRQYIKSSIKKAEEYGFYAIYADTDGFYAKYKKKDKRN
;
A
#
# COMPACT_ATOMS: atom_id res chain seq x y z
N MET A 1 -8.89 -5.89 31.65
CA MET A 1 -7.99 -4.71 31.68
C MET A 1 -8.23 -3.85 30.45
N GLN A 2 -7.96 -2.54 30.49
CA GLN A 2 -8.08 -1.65 29.33
C GLN A 2 -6.70 -1.07 28.98
N ARG A 3 -6.36 -1.02 27.69
CA ARG A 3 -5.12 -0.47 27.14
C ARG A 3 -5.41 0.38 25.91
N ASN A 4 -4.66 1.47 25.73
CA ASN A 4 -4.61 2.17 24.45
C ASN A 4 -3.35 1.71 23.72
N VAL A 5 -3.51 1.13 22.54
CA VAL A 5 -2.40 0.53 21.80
C VAL A 5 -2.40 0.97 20.34
N VAL A 6 -1.22 1.12 19.77
CA VAL A 6 -1.06 1.31 18.32
C VAL A 6 -0.87 -0.03 17.65
N ILE A 7 -1.72 -0.38 16.69
CA ILE A 7 -1.61 -1.63 15.93
C ILE A 7 -0.54 -1.49 14.85
N LEU A 8 0.53 -2.28 14.93
CA LEU A 8 1.62 -2.27 13.96
C LEU A 8 1.40 -3.30 12.86
N ASP A 9 1.20 -4.57 13.27
CA ASP A 9 1.10 -5.71 12.37
C ASP A 9 -0.04 -6.65 12.78
N ILE A 10 -0.45 -7.52 11.87
CA ILE A 10 -1.51 -8.50 12.07
C ILE A 10 -1.18 -9.83 11.41
N ASP A 11 -1.47 -10.93 12.10
CA ASP A 11 -1.59 -12.23 11.48
C ASP A 11 -2.65 -13.10 12.15
N TYR A 12 -2.67 -14.39 11.80
CA TYR A 12 -3.42 -15.39 12.53
C TYR A 12 -2.60 -16.66 12.67
N VAL A 13 -2.87 -17.40 13.74
CA VAL A 13 -2.33 -18.72 14.02
C VAL A 13 -3.48 -19.70 14.29
N THR A 14 -3.21 -20.99 14.21
CA THR A 14 -4.18 -22.02 14.59
C THR A 14 -3.89 -22.49 16.00
N TYR A 15 -4.88 -22.38 16.90
CA TYR A 15 -4.82 -22.90 18.26
C TYR A 15 -6.08 -23.71 18.52
N GLU A 16 -5.93 -24.96 18.99
CA GLU A 16 -7.05 -25.89 19.24
C GLU A 16 -8.05 -26.00 18.07
N ASN A 17 -7.52 -26.10 16.84
CA ASN A 17 -8.29 -26.14 15.57
C ASN A 17 -9.12 -24.88 15.26
N LYS A 18 -8.91 -23.77 15.98
CA LYS A 18 -9.54 -22.48 15.71
C LYS A 18 -8.51 -21.45 15.25
N PRO A 19 -8.90 -20.53 14.35
CA PRO A 19 -8.05 -19.40 14.02
C PRO A 19 -8.05 -18.40 15.18
N VAL A 20 -6.87 -17.94 15.57
CA VAL A 20 -6.69 -16.86 16.54
C VAL A 20 -5.95 -15.73 15.85
N ILE A 21 -6.57 -14.57 15.77
CA ILE A 21 -5.95 -13.34 15.25
C ILE A 21 -4.94 -12.85 16.28
N ARG A 22 -3.72 -12.52 15.82
CA ARG A 22 -2.72 -11.82 16.63
C ARG A 22 -2.54 -10.41 16.08
N LEU A 23 -2.69 -9.41 16.93
CA LEU A 23 -2.37 -8.02 16.62
C LEU A 23 -1.11 -7.64 17.38
N PHE A 24 -0.05 -7.34 16.64
CA PHE A 24 1.19 -6.85 17.21
C PHE A 24 1.06 -5.35 17.40
N SER A 25 1.22 -4.90 18.63
CA SER A 25 0.86 -3.55 19.02
C SER A 25 1.79 -2.99 20.10
N LYS A 26 1.70 -1.68 20.34
CA LYS A 26 2.49 -1.02 21.38
C LYS A 26 1.67 -0.03 22.19
N ASP A 27 1.89 -0.01 23.51
CA ASP A 27 1.43 1.00 24.47
C ASP A 27 2.68 1.71 25.04
N GLY A 28 2.99 2.91 24.53
CA GLY A 28 4.33 3.49 24.71
C GLY A 28 5.41 2.47 24.32
N ASP A 29 6.49 2.35 25.09
CA ASP A 29 7.57 1.42 24.79
C ASP A 29 7.26 -0.05 25.10
N LYS A 30 6.05 -0.38 25.58
CA LYS A 30 5.67 -1.76 25.88
C LYS A 30 5.12 -2.47 24.64
N ASN A 31 5.74 -3.59 24.29
CA ASN A 31 5.24 -4.49 23.25
C ASN A 31 4.05 -5.30 23.76
N ILE A 32 2.96 -5.31 23.01
CA ILE A 32 1.71 -5.99 23.36
C ILE A 32 1.22 -6.82 22.18
N ILE A 33 0.94 -8.10 22.42
CA ILE A 33 0.27 -8.97 21.45
C ILE A 33 -1.17 -9.18 21.92
N LEU A 34 -2.13 -8.66 21.15
CA LEU A 34 -3.55 -8.89 21.38
C LEU A 34 -3.99 -10.16 20.66
N LEU A 35 -4.80 -10.98 21.32
CA LEU A 35 -5.36 -12.22 20.78
C LEU A 35 -6.88 -12.09 20.65
N ASP A 36 -7.43 -12.34 19.47
CA ASP A 36 -8.88 -12.50 19.24
C ASP A 36 -9.17 -13.88 18.64
N ASP A 37 -9.85 -14.73 19.40
CA ASP A 37 -10.31 -16.07 19.00
C ASP A 37 -11.81 -16.14 18.66
N THR A 38 -12.47 -14.98 18.58
CA THR A 38 -13.92 -14.86 18.33
C THR A 38 -14.26 -14.57 16.86
N PHE A 39 -13.27 -14.27 16.03
CA PHE A 39 -13.49 -13.94 14.63
C PHE A 39 -13.51 -15.18 13.75
N GLU A 40 -14.57 -15.34 12.94
CA GLU A 40 -14.77 -16.53 12.11
C GLU A 40 -14.74 -16.19 10.60
N PRO A 41 -14.13 -17.03 9.76
CA PRO A 41 -14.07 -16.81 8.32
C PRO A 41 -15.43 -17.09 7.66
N TYR A 42 -15.83 -16.23 6.74
CA TYR A 42 -17.09 -16.40 6.00
C TYR A 42 -16.95 -15.96 4.54
N LEU A 43 -17.92 -16.39 3.73
CA LEU A 43 -18.16 -15.90 2.37
C LEU A 43 -19.67 -15.69 2.15
N TYR A 44 -20.03 -15.03 1.05
CA TYR A 44 -21.43 -14.87 0.66
C TYR A 44 -21.80 -15.78 -0.51
N VAL A 45 -23.01 -16.30 -0.50
CA VAL A 45 -23.57 -17.17 -1.53
C VAL A 45 -24.85 -16.55 -2.06
N MET A 46 -24.92 -16.44 -3.38
CA MET A 46 -26.12 -16.10 -4.13
C MET A 46 -26.72 -17.40 -4.68
N ALA A 47 -28.01 -17.61 -4.46
CA ALA A 47 -28.74 -18.80 -4.89
C ALA A 47 -30.09 -18.43 -5.50
N ASP A 48 -30.61 -19.29 -6.37
CA ASP A 48 -31.96 -19.13 -6.95
C ASP A 48 -33.05 -19.46 -5.91
N ASP A 49 -32.78 -20.48 -5.09
CA ASP A 49 -33.61 -20.89 -3.95
C ASP A 49 -32.72 -20.99 -2.70
N LEU A 50 -32.89 -20.03 -1.79
CA LEU A 50 -32.08 -19.92 -0.58
C LEU A 50 -32.33 -21.09 0.38
N ASP A 51 -33.55 -21.61 0.46
CA ASP A 51 -33.89 -22.67 1.41
C ASP A 51 -33.32 -24.02 0.93
N LYS A 52 -33.46 -24.33 -0.37
CA LYS A 52 -32.80 -25.49 -0.98
C LYS A 52 -31.28 -25.41 -0.83
N CYS A 53 -30.70 -24.21 -1.02
CA CYS A 53 -29.27 -24.01 -0.89
C CYS A 53 -28.77 -24.22 0.55
N ILE A 54 -29.53 -23.78 1.55
CA ILE A 54 -29.22 -24.06 2.97
C ILE A 54 -29.15 -25.57 3.21
N ASP A 55 -30.14 -26.33 2.74
CA ASP A 55 -30.17 -27.79 2.88
C ASP A 55 -28.99 -28.45 2.15
N GLU A 56 -28.67 -28.03 0.93
CA GLU A 56 -27.51 -28.53 0.18
C GLU A 56 -26.19 -28.26 0.93
N ILE A 57 -26.02 -27.05 1.47
CA ILE A 57 -24.79 -26.68 2.19
C ILE A 57 -24.66 -27.51 3.47
N GLN A 58 -25.72 -27.61 4.28
CA GLN A 58 -25.71 -28.37 5.55
C GLN A 58 -25.45 -29.86 5.36
N ASN A 59 -25.86 -30.44 4.24
CA ASN A 59 -25.65 -31.86 3.95
C ASN A 59 -24.25 -32.18 3.40
N ASN A 60 -23.56 -31.21 2.79
CA ASN A 60 -22.29 -31.44 2.08
C ASN A 60 -21.07 -30.83 2.78
N PHE A 61 -21.26 -29.85 3.67
CA PHE A 61 -20.16 -29.09 4.26
C PHE A 61 -20.30 -28.96 5.78
N ASP A 62 -19.15 -28.99 6.47
CA ASP A 62 -19.07 -28.68 7.89
C ASP A 62 -18.93 -27.15 8.06
N VAL A 63 -20.05 -26.49 8.36
CA VAL A 63 -20.15 -25.03 8.51
C VAL A 63 -20.64 -24.68 9.91
N VAL A 64 -20.17 -23.56 10.44
CA VAL A 64 -20.53 -23.10 11.79
C VAL A 64 -21.95 -22.54 11.80
N CYS A 65 -22.24 -21.64 10.86
CA CYS A 65 -23.57 -21.05 10.72
C CYS A 65 -23.85 -20.63 9.27
N ILE A 66 -25.14 -20.56 8.94
CA ILE A 66 -25.64 -20.01 7.68
C ILE A 66 -26.72 -18.98 8.04
N GLU A 67 -26.54 -17.74 7.59
CA GLU A 67 -27.44 -16.63 7.89
C GLU A 67 -27.95 -16.00 6.58
N LYS A 68 -29.26 -15.72 6.49
CA LYS A 68 -29.81 -14.90 5.39
C LYS A 68 -29.49 -13.43 5.68
N VAL A 69 -28.85 -12.75 4.75
CA VAL A 69 -28.45 -11.34 4.88
C VAL A 69 -28.86 -10.54 3.65
N ASN A 70 -29.28 -9.30 3.87
CA ASN A 70 -29.58 -8.36 2.80
C ASN A 70 -28.35 -7.49 2.50
N LYS A 71 -27.87 -7.56 1.26
CA LYS A 71 -26.75 -6.75 0.77
C LYS A 71 -27.07 -6.13 -0.57
N LYS A 72 -26.39 -5.02 -0.87
CA LYS A 72 -26.41 -4.44 -2.20
C LYS A 72 -25.45 -5.20 -3.11
N ASP A 73 -25.88 -5.52 -4.32
CA ASP A 73 -25.04 -6.01 -5.40
C ASP A 73 -25.27 -5.08 -6.58
N PHE A 74 -24.32 -4.15 -6.80
CA PHE A 74 -24.47 -3.07 -7.76
C PHE A 74 -25.73 -2.23 -7.46
N GLN A 75 -25.81 -1.72 -6.24
CA GLN A 75 -26.94 -0.99 -5.64
C GLN A 75 -28.28 -1.72 -5.47
N ILE A 76 -28.47 -2.86 -6.13
CA ILE A 76 -29.71 -3.63 -6.03
C ILE A 76 -29.65 -4.44 -4.72
N GLU A 77 -30.63 -4.23 -3.84
CA GLU A 77 -30.77 -5.07 -2.65
C GLU A 77 -31.13 -6.49 -3.07
N LYS A 78 -30.33 -7.45 -2.60
CA LYS A 78 -30.53 -8.88 -2.81
C LYS A 78 -30.28 -9.62 -1.50
N GLU A 79 -30.97 -10.74 -1.35
CA GLU A 79 -30.70 -11.69 -0.28
C GLU A 79 -29.50 -12.59 -0.65
N PHE A 80 -28.61 -12.79 0.31
CA PHE A 80 -27.47 -13.69 0.23
C PHE A 80 -27.47 -14.62 1.44
N LEU A 81 -26.83 -15.78 1.31
CA LEU A 81 -26.44 -16.59 2.47
C LEU A 81 -25.02 -16.19 2.89
N LYS A 82 -24.84 -15.77 4.12
CA LYS A 82 -23.54 -15.67 4.77
C LYS A 82 -23.20 -17.05 5.35
N VAL A 83 -22.18 -17.69 4.79
CA VAL A 83 -21.75 -19.04 5.21
C VAL A 83 -20.44 -18.91 5.97
N THR A 84 -20.48 -19.29 7.25
CA THR A 84 -19.35 -19.17 8.18
C THR A 84 -18.70 -20.53 8.38
N PHE A 85 -17.37 -20.58 8.31
CA PHE A 85 -16.57 -21.79 8.46
C PHE A 85 -15.78 -21.72 9.77
N ASN A 86 -15.40 -22.89 10.31
CA ASN A 86 -14.63 -22.94 11.55
C ASN A 86 -13.16 -22.48 11.35
N HIS A 87 -12.62 -22.59 10.13
CA HIS A 87 -11.22 -22.26 9.86
C HIS A 87 -11.00 -21.71 8.44
N PRO A 88 -10.08 -20.75 8.21
CA PRO A 88 -9.86 -20.16 6.88
C PRO A 88 -9.42 -21.18 5.82
N GLN A 89 -8.71 -22.23 6.24
CA GLN A 89 -8.30 -23.32 5.35
C GLN A 89 -9.48 -24.17 4.89
N GLU A 90 -10.50 -24.38 5.74
CA GLU A 90 -11.73 -25.09 5.36
C GLU A 90 -12.54 -24.27 4.35
N LEU A 91 -12.66 -22.95 4.55
CA LEU A 91 -13.25 -22.07 3.54
C LEU A 91 -12.52 -22.19 2.20
N ALA A 92 -11.19 -22.11 2.21
CA ALA A 92 -10.38 -22.20 0.99
C ALA A 92 -10.50 -23.55 0.27
N LYS A 93 -10.62 -24.65 1.02
CA LYS A 93 -10.77 -26.01 0.52
C LYS A 93 -12.17 -26.26 -0.06
N ASN A 94 -13.20 -25.74 0.59
CA ASN A 94 -14.60 -26.05 0.26
C ASN A 94 -15.23 -25.07 -0.74
N ARG A 95 -14.62 -23.89 -0.99
CA ARG A 95 -15.21 -22.85 -1.85
C ARG A 95 -15.54 -23.29 -3.27
N ASP A 96 -14.75 -24.17 -3.89
CA ASP A 96 -14.97 -24.59 -5.28
C ASP A 96 -16.12 -25.60 -5.34
N ALA A 97 -16.14 -26.58 -4.43
CA ALA A 97 -17.27 -27.49 -4.28
C ALA A 97 -18.58 -26.75 -3.93
N LEU A 98 -18.52 -25.71 -3.10
CA LEU A 98 -19.67 -24.88 -2.78
C LEU A 98 -20.16 -24.10 -4.01
N ARG A 99 -19.24 -23.61 -4.86
CA ARG A 99 -19.59 -22.95 -6.12
C ARG A 99 -20.28 -23.89 -7.12
N ASP A 100 -19.94 -25.18 -7.08
CA ASP A 100 -20.44 -26.19 -8.02
C ASP A 100 -21.79 -26.81 -7.58
N LEU A 101 -22.36 -26.39 -6.44
CA LEU A 101 -23.70 -26.80 -6.02
C LEU A 101 -24.78 -26.32 -7.02
N GLU A 102 -25.81 -27.15 -7.25
CA GLU A 102 -26.84 -26.88 -8.25
C GLU A 102 -27.64 -25.60 -7.93
N SER A 103 -27.92 -25.37 -6.64
CA SER A 103 -28.65 -24.21 -6.15
C SER A 103 -27.86 -22.89 -6.20
N VAL A 104 -26.53 -22.95 -6.33
CA VAL A 104 -25.65 -21.78 -6.20
C VAL A 104 -25.48 -21.08 -7.54
N VAL A 105 -25.91 -19.83 -7.60
CA VAL A 105 -25.67 -18.95 -8.74
C VAL A 105 -24.24 -18.46 -8.72
N GLN A 106 -23.79 -17.97 -7.55
CA GLN A 106 -22.46 -17.42 -7.41
C GLN A 106 -22.01 -17.31 -5.95
N ILE A 107 -20.73 -17.54 -5.71
CA ILE A 107 -20.08 -17.19 -4.44
C ILE A 107 -19.35 -15.85 -4.54
N ARG A 108 -19.33 -15.08 -3.45
CA ARG A 108 -18.77 -13.73 -3.35
C ARG A 108 -17.79 -13.64 -2.19
N GLU A 109 -16.77 -12.82 -2.39
CA GLU A 109 -15.77 -12.45 -1.38
C GLU A 109 -14.96 -13.59 -0.73
N PHE A 110 -14.93 -14.76 -1.36
CA PHE A 110 -14.14 -15.93 -0.94
C PHE A 110 -12.62 -15.72 -1.06
N ASP A 111 -12.19 -14.65 -1.73
CA ASP A 111 -10.78 -14.33 -2.02
C ASP A 111 -10.22 -13.19 -1.16
N ILE A 112 -10.99 -12.72 -0.17
CA ILE A 112 -10.52 -11.75 0.82
C ILE A 112 -9.75 -12.50 1.92
N PRO A 113 -8.44 -12.23 2.12
CA PRO A 113 -7.65 -12.87 3.16
C PRO A 113 -8.21 -12.62 4.55
N PHE A 114 -8.12 -13.63 5.42
CA PHE A 114 -8.73 -13.63 6.75
C PHE A 114 -8.32 -12.42 7.63
N TYR A 115 -7.03 -12.08 7.68
CA TYR A 115 -6.58 -10.90 8.45
C TYR A 115 -7.09 -9.58 7.88
N ARG A 116 -7.25 -9.47 6.54
CA ARG A 116 -7.80 -8.25 5.91
C ARG A 116 -9.28 -8.12 6.18
N ARG A 117 -9.99 -9.25 6.18
CA ARG A 117 -11.38 -9.32 6.61
C ARG A 117 -11.52 -8.82 8.04
N TYR A 118 -10.71 -9.35 8.96
CA TYR A 118 -10.71 -8.92 10.35
C TYR A 118 -10.55 -7.40 10.50
N LEU A 119 -9.57 -6.80 9.81
CA LEU A 119 -9.34 -5.35 9.86
C LEU A 119 -10.57 -4.54 9.40
N MET A 120 -11.28 -5.00 8.36
CA MET A 120 -12.48 -4.33 7.87
C MET A 120 -13.66 -4.51 8.82
N ASP A 121 -13.94 -5.75 9.23
CA ASP A 121 -15.11 -6.11 10.02
C ASP A 121 -15.05 -5.57 11.45
N ARG A 122 -13.86 -5.51 12.03
CA ARG A 122 -13.63 -4.91 13.35
C ARG A 122 -13.29 -3.42 13.30
N ASP A 123 -13.35 -2.82 12.11
CA ASP A 123 -13.03 -1.41 11.88
C ASP A 123 -11.62 -0.99 12.36
N VAL A 124 -10.67 -1.93 12.37
CA VAL A 124 -9.29 -1.72 12.84
C VAL A 124 -8.41 -1.17 11.71
N ILE A 125 -7.80 0.00 11.95
CA ILE A 125 -6.88 0.61 11.00
C ILE A 125 -5.43 0.39 11.49
N PRO A 126 -4.56 -0.25 10.71
CA PRO A 126 -3.15 -0.36 11.05
C PRO A 126 -2.48 1.02 11.18
N MET A 127 -1.46 1.11 12.02
CA MET A 127 -0.73 2.34 12.34
C MET A 127 -1.59 3.45 12.98
N THR A 128 -2.65 3.04 13.70
CA THR A 128 -3.52 3.92 14.51
C THR A 128 -3.73 3.36 15.90
N GLU A 129 -4.10 4.24 16.83
CA GLU A 129 -4.41 3.86 18.20
C GLU A 129 -5.83 3.28 18.32
N VAL A 130 -5.94 2.18 19.05
CA VAL A 130 -7.20 1.54 19.42
C VAL A 130 -7.23 1.27 20.91
N VAL A 131 -8.44 1.26 21.48
CA VAL A 131 -8.68 0.83 22.85
C VAL A 131 -8.95 -0.66 22.84
N ALA A 132 -8.09 -1.41 23.53
CA ALA A 132 -8.20 -2.85 23.73
C ALA A 132 -8.68 -3.15 25.16
N ILE A 133 -9.68 -4.03 25.28
CA ILE A 133 -10.18 -4.53 26.55
C ILE A 133 -10.06 -6.06 26.55
N GLY A 134 -9.38 -6.60 27.55
CA GLY A 134 -9.11 -8.03 27.61
C GLY A 134 -8.45 -8.48 28.91
N ASP A 135 -8.16 -9.78 29.00
CA ASP A 135 -7.47 -10.37 30.13
C ASP A 135 -5.99 -10.60 29.80
N LYS A 136 -5.12 -10.20 30.73
CA LYS A 136 -3.68 -10.50 30.63
C LYS A 136 -3.48 -11.99 30.86
N ILE A 137 -2.71 -12.62 29.98
CA ILE A 137 -2.32 -14.03 30.11
C ILE A 137 -0.79 -14.15 30.12
N ASP A 138 -0.29 -15.19 30.78
CA ASP A 138 1.15 -15.36 30.97
C ASP A 138 1.84 -15.94 29.72
N SER A 139 1.16 -16.84 29.01
CA SER A 139 1.70 -17.52 27.83
C SER A 139 0.61 -17.88 26.81
N PHE A 140 1.03 -18.02 25.55
CA PHE A 140 0.19 -18.48 24.44
C PHE A 140 1.05 -19.10 23.33
N LEU A 141 0.84 -20.38 23.02
CA LEU A 141 1.75 -21.15 22.14
C LEU A 141 3.21 -21.04 22.62
N ASP A 142 4.11 -20.55 21.77
CA ASP A 142 5.53 -20.35 22.08
C ASP A 142 5.81 -18.99 22.75
N LEU A 143 4.79 -18.14 22.92
CA LEU A 143 4.91 -16.85 23.60
C LEU A 143 4.88 -17.03 25.12
N ASP A 144 5.80 -16.37 25.82
CA ASP A 144 5.87 -16.39 27.29
C ASP A 144 6.30 -15.00 27.80
N SER A 145 5.35 -14.29 28.40
CA SER A 145 5.55 -12.92 28.92
C SER A 145 6.55 -12.83 30.08
N ASN A 146 6.94 -13.97 30.67
CA ASN A 146 7.99 -14.00 31.70
C ASN A 146 9.41 -14.13 31.11
N LYS A 147 9.52 -14.57 29.86
CA LYS A 147 10.80 -14.78 29.16
C LYS A 147 11.09 -13.70 28.12
N GLN A 148 10.04 -13.13 27.56
CA GLN A 148 10.10 -12.12 26.51
C GLN A 148 9.58 -10.80 27.07
N ASP A 149 10.12 -9.67 26.61
CA ASP A 149 9.62 -8.34 27.00
C ASP A 149 8.35 -7.97 26.23
N ILE A 150 7.29 -8.77 26.42
CA ILE A 150 5.98 -8.59 25.80
C ILE A 150 4.87 -8.74 26.84
N GLU A 151 3.72 -8.12 26.58
CA GLU A 151 2.47 -8.39 27.29
C GLU A 151 1.49 -9.08 26.34
N ILE A 152 0.82 -10.13 26.81
CA ILE A 152 -0.15 -10.86 26.02
C ILE A 152 -1.53 -10.59 26.60
N ILE A 153 -2.45 -10.10 25.76
CA ILE A 153 -3.82 -9.76 26.18
C ILE A 153 -4.80 -10.52 25.29
N LYS A 154 -5.61 -11.38 25.90
CA LYS A 154 -6.76 -12.00 25.23
C LYS A 154 -7.94 -11.04 25.27
N LEU A 155 -8.44 -10.63 24.10
CA LEU A 155 -9.55 -9.67 24.03
C LEU A 155 -10.84 -10.30 24.59
N THR A 156 -11.56 -9.50 25.38
CA THR A 156 -12.89 -9.83 25.90
C THR A 156 -13.99 -9.04 25.19
N ASP A 157 -13.60 -7.93 24.56
CA ASP A 157 -14.50 -7.02 23.85
C ASP A 157 -13.87 -6.62 22.51
N GLU A 158 -14.71 -6.11 21.61
CA GLU A 158 -14.24 -5.55 20.33
C GLU A 158 -13.36 -4.31 20.54
N LEU A 159 -12.38 -4.16 19.64
CA LEU A 159 -11.51 -3.00 19.61
C LEU A 159 -12.30 -1.73 19.28
N LYS A 160 -11.98 -0.63 19.96
CA LYS A 160 -12.62 0.68 19.72
C LYS A 160 -11.59 1.64 19.16
N ARG A 161 -11.96 2.38 18.11
CA ARG A 161 -11.10 3.43 17.57
C ARG A 161 -10.86 4.54 18.59
N SER A 162 -9.61 4.97 18.71
CA SER A 162 -9.26 6.21 19.39
C SER A 162 -9.37 7.38 18.39
N PRO A 163 -9.89 8.56 18.81
CA PRO A 163 -9.92 9.75 17.96
C PRO A 163 -8.55 10.43 17.83
N ASP A 164 -7.57 10.07 18.65
CA ASP A 164 -6.26 10.72 18.69
C ASP A 164 -5.28 10.21 17.62
N TYR A 165 -4.57 11.17 17.03
CA TYR A 165 -3.46 10.99 16.09
C TYR A 165 -2.43 12.07 16.42
N PRO A 166 -1.10 11.83 16.53
CA PRO A 166 -0.31 10.63 16.21
C PRO A 166 0.67 10.18 17.34
N ARG A 167 1.23 8.97 17.19
CA ARG A 167 2.45 8.54 17.87
C ARG A 167 3.65 8.69 16.94
N GLU A 168 4.79 9.14 17.45
CA GLU A 168 6.06 9.07 16.73
C GLU A 168 6.57 7.63 16.71
N PHE A 169 6.90 7.13 15.51
CA PHE A 169 7.45 5.80 15.33
C PHE A 169 8.98 5.85 15.41
N ARG A 170 9.59 4.87 16.08
CA ARG A 170 11.04 4.63 16.08
C ARG A 170 11.42 3.95 14.77
N ILE A 171 12.11 4.70 13.92
CA ILE A 171 12.55 4.28 12.59
C ILE A 171 14.05 4.01 12.64
N LEU A 172 14.46 2.83 12.17
CA LEU A 172 15.86 2.46 11.99
C LEU A 172 16.11 2.20 10.51
N SER A 173 17.07 2.90 9.93
CA SER A 173 17.67 2.60 8.63
C SER A 173 18.89 1.72 8.83
N PHE A 174 19.10 0.76 7.93
CA PHE A 174 20.31 -0.06 7.91
C PHE A 174 20.74 -0.40 6.49
N ASP A 175 22.02 -0.75 6.34
CA ASP A 175 22.66 -1.17 5.09
C ASP A 175 23.84 -2.11 5.40
N LEU A 176 24.18 -3.02 4.47
CA LEU A 176 25.26 -3.98 4.60
C LEU A 176 26.38 -3.73 3.60
N GLU A 177 27.62 -3.76 4.09
CA GLU A 177 28.80 -3.81 3.25
C GLU A 177 29.47 -5.18 3.35
N VAL A 178 29.89 -5.71 2.20
CA VAL A 178 30.38 -7.07 2.05
C VAL A 178 31.75 -7.09 1.38
N ARG A 179 32.64 -7.98 1.84
CA ARG A 179 33.98 -8.13 1.25
C ARG A 179 33.91 -9.03 0.03
N ASN A 180 33.79 -8.45 -1.16
CA ASN A 180 33.51 -9.12 -2.44
C ASN A 180 34.71 -9.17 -3.44
N PRO A 181 35.85 -9.81 -3.11
CA PRO A 181 37.05 -9.83 -3.97
C PRO A 181 36.88 -10.60 -5.29
N HIS A 182 35.80 -11.37 -5.42
CA HIS A 182 35.50 -12.18 -6.60
C HIS A 182 34.39 -11.60 -7.48
N GLY A 183 34.02 -10.34 -7.26
CA GLY A 183 33.03 -9.61 -8.05
C GLY A 183 31.67 -9.54 -7.37
N MET A 184 30.67 -10.24 -7.94
CA MET A 184 29.32 -10.26 -7.34
C MET A 184 29.36 -10.94 -5.96
N PRO A 185 28.85 -10.31 -4.90
CA PRO A 185 28.89 -10.88 -3.56
C PRO A 185 28.24 -12.27 -3.47
N ASN A 186 28.89 -13.18 -2.76
CA ASN A 186 28.38 -14.52 -2.48
C ASN A 186 28.35 -14.80 -0.97
N SER A 187 27.15 -14.89 -0.40
CA SER A 187 26.94 -15.11 1.04
C SER A 187 27.57 -16.40 1.59
N GLU A 188 27.89 -17.39 0.76
CA GLU A 188 28.57 -18.62 1.23
C GLU A 188 30.04 -18.39 1.61
N ILE A 189 30.71 -17.39 1.01
CA ILE A 189 32.17 -17.21 1.11
C ILE A 189 32.56 -15.80 1.53
N ASP A 190 31.84 -14.79 1.06
CA ASP A 190 32.13 -13.39 1.29
C ASP A 190 31.46 -12.97 2.61
N GLU A 191 32.24 -12.36 3.50
CA GLU A 191 31.80 -11.95 4.83
C GLU A 191 31.19 -10.55 4.80
N ILE A 192 30.22 -10.32 5.69
CA ILE A 192 29.76 -8.95 6.00
C ILE A 192 30.90 -8.30 6.79
N ILE A 193 31.29 -7.09 6.37
CA ILE A 193 32.39 -6.33 6.98
C ILE A 193 31.92 -5.12 7.77
N MET A 194 30.77 -4.55 7.39
CA MET A 194 30.13 -3.46 8.11
C MET A 194 28.60 -3.59 8.06
N ILE A 195 27.95 -3.12 9.12
CA ILE A 195 26.52 -2.87 9.19
C ILE A 195 26.34 -1.40 9.58
N GLY A 196 25.92 -0.58 8.63
CA GLY A 196 25.52 0.80 8.91
C GLY A 196 24.15 0.81 9.59
N VAL A 197 23.96 1.68 10.58
CA VAL A 197 22.63 1.96 11.15
C VAL A 197 22.45 3.45 11.46
N SER A 198 21.26 3.97 11.14
CA SER A 198 20.85 5.34 11.46
C SER A 198 19.39 5.38 11.92
N SER A 199 19.02 6.27 12.83
CA SER A 199 17.65 6.35 13.36
C SER A 199 17.15 7.78 13.54
N ASN A 200 15.83 7.94 13.55
CA ASN A 200 15.19 9.22 13.85
C ASN A 200 15.23 9.60 15.35
N PHE A 201 15.87 8.79 16.19
CA PHE A 201 15.99 9.00 17.63
C PHE A 201 17.44 9.02 18.13
N GLY A 202 18.41 9.20 17.23
CA GLY A 202 19.79 9.61 17.58
C GLY A 202 20.88 8.56 17.45
N ILE A 203 20.56 7.33 17.02
CA ILE A 203 21.57 6.35 16.58
C ILE A 203 22.12 6.76 15.20
N ASN A 204 23.44 6.87 15.08
CA ASN A 204 24.19 6.99 13.82
C ASN A 204 25.53 6.29 14.04
N GLN A 205 25.65 5.05 13.57
CA GLN A 205 26.87 4.26 13.78
C GLN A 205 27.10 3.26 12.65
N VAL A 206 28.35 2.86 12.48
CA VAL A 206 28.79 1.74 11.64
C VAL A 206 29.36 0.66 12.55
N ILE A 207 28.70 -0.49 12.61
CA ILE A 207 29.23 -1.65 13.32
C ILE A 207 30.22 -2.33 12.36
N SER A 208 31.46 -2.57 12.79
CA SER A 208 32.50 -3.10 11.90
C SER A 208 33.42 -4.10 12.59
N THR A 209 34.04 -4.98 11.82
CA THR A 209 35.09 -5.88 12.32
C THR A 209 36.49 -5.25 12.36
N LYS A 210 36.64 -4.03 11.85
CA LYS A 210 37.88 -3.24 11.91
C LYS A 210 37.59 -1.83 12.46
N THR A 211 38.61 -1.20 13.01
CA THR A 211 38.70 0.26 13.14
C THR A 211 40.11 0.68 12.73
N ASN A 212 40.23 1.87 12.13
CA ASN A 212 41.51 2.36 11.62
C ASN A 212 42.13 3.45 12.50
N SER A 213 41.32 4.12 13.36
CA SER A 213 41.81 5.23 14.18
C SER A 213 40.93 5.52 15.40
N ASP A 214 41.55 5.97 16.49
CA ASP A 214 40.86 6.49 17.69
C ASP A 214 39.92 7.68 17.36
N CYS A 215 40.09 8.33 16.20
CA CYS A 215 39.28 9.47 15.79
C CYS A 215 37.96 9.11 15.09
N ARG A 216 37.66 7.82 14.90
CA ARG A 216 36.37 7.33 14.39
C ARG A 216 35.53 6.63 15.46
N ASP A 217 35.99 6.60 16.71
CA ASP A 217 35.25 6.05 17.86
C ASP A 217 33.93 6.80 18.15
N ASP A 218 33.68 7.93 17.47
CA ASP A 218 32.44 8.70 17.56
C ASP A 218 31.25 8.03 16.84
N PHE A 219 31.51 7.22 15.81
CA PHE A 219 30.44 6.48 15.11
C PHE A 219 30.81 5.05 14.67
N VAL A 220 32.08 4.63 14.71
CA VAL A 220 32.46 3.25 14.38
C VAL A 220 32.49 2.39 15.63
N ASN A 221 31.63 1.37 15.69
CA ASN A 221 31.56 0.41 16.78
C ASN A 221 32.27 -0.90 16.38
N GLN A 222 33.50 -1.09 16.85
CA GLN A 222 34.31 -2.25 16.49
C GLN A 222 33.91 -3.53 17.24
N MET A 223 33.74 -4.61 16.50
CA MET A 223 33.49 -5.98 16.98
C MET A 223 34.66 -6.90 16.61
N ASN A 224 34.83 -8.02 17.33
CA ASN A 224 35.95 -8.92 17.06
C ASN A 224 35.68 -9.91 15.92
N SER A 225 34.42 -10.07 15.52
CA SER A 225 34.01 -11.02 14.49
C SER A 225 32.72 -10.60 13.80
N GLU A 226 32.48 -11.15 12.61
CA GLU A 226 31.21 -10.99 11.89
C GLU A 226 30.02 -11.46 12.75
N LYS A 227 30.24 -12.51 13.55
CA LYS A 227 29.22 -13.02 14.47
C LYS A 227 28.83 -11.99 15.52
N GLU A 228 29.80 -11.38 16.20
CA GLU A 228 29.55 -10.33 17.19
C GLU A 228 28.87 -9.10 16.55
N MET A 229 29.22 -8.77 15.30
CA MET A 229 28.60 -7.68 14.56
C MET A 229 27.11 -7.92 14.26
N ILE A 230 26.74 -9.13 13.81
CA ILE A 230 25.34 -9.49 13.59
C ILE A 230 24.57 -9.55 14.92
N GLU A 231 25.18 -10.08 15.98
CA GLU A 231 24.58 -10.12 17.32
C GLU A 231 24.33 -8.71 17.87
N GLU A 232 25.26 -7.77 17.67
CA GLU A 232 25.10 -6.37 18.07
C GLU A 232 23.98 -5.68 17.26
N PHE A 233 23.88 -5.94 15.96
CA PHE A 233 22.77 -5.44 15.15
C PHE A 233 21.40 -5.91 15.66
N VAL A 234 21.26 -7.20 15.97
CA VAL A 234 20.04 -7.77 16.58
C VAL A 234 19.76 -7.12 17.94
N LYS A 235 20.80 -6.92 18.75
CA LYS A 235 20.69 -6.25 20.05
C LYS A 235 20.21 -4.81 19.92
N ILE A 236 20.75 -4.02 18.98
CA ILE A 236 20.32 -2.65 18.71
C ILE A 236 18.82 -2.60 18.37
N ILE A 237 18.33 -3.51 17.53
CA ILE A 237 16.90 -3.55 17.17
C ILE A 237 16.02 -3.82 18.41
N LYS A 238 16.42 -4.78 19.25
CA LYS A 238 15.65 -5.19 20.42
C LYS A 238 15.66 -4.15 21.53
N GLU A 239 16.85 -3.68 21.92
CA GLU A 239 17.01 -2.75 23.05
C GLU A 239 16.38 -1.38 22.77
N ASN A 240 16.40 -0.93 21.51
CA ASN A 240 15.79 0.34 21.12
C ASN A 240 14.29 0.22 20.76
N ASN A 241 13.74 -0.98 20.82
CA ASN A 241 12.35 -1.28 20.52
C ASN A 241 11.84 -0.63 19.22
N ILE A 242 12.49 -0.95 18.10
CA ILE A 242 12.19 -0.37 16.78
C ILE A 242 10.75 -0.66 16.34
N ASP A 243 10.09 0.30 15.70
CA ASP A 243 8.75 0.15 15.11
C ASP A 243 8.82 -0.19 13.61
N ILE A 244 9.67 0.57 12.90
CA ILE A 244 9.82 0.49 11.45
C ILE A 244 11.31 0.35 11.13
N ILE A 245 11.67 -0.70 10.38
CA ILE A 245 13.00 -0.84 9.79
C ILE A 245 12.93 -0.53 8.30
N VAL A 246 13.87 0.28 7.82
CA VAL A 246 13.97 0.69 6.42
C VAL A 246 15.35 0.34 5.87
N GLY A 247 15.39 0.10 4.57
CA GLY A 247 16.60 -0.09 3.80
C GLY A 247 16.34 0.26 2.34
N TYR A 248 17.37 0.19 1.50
CA TYR A 248 17.24 0.48 0.07
C TYR A 248 17.62 -0.75 -0.76
N ASN A 249 16.61 -1.44 -1.32
CA ASN A 249 16.76 -2.78 -1.94
C ASN A 249 17.04 -3.93 -0.95
N SER A 250 16.70 -3.71 0.32
CA SER A 250 16.84 -4.65 1.43
C SER A 250 16.00 -5.92 1.31
N ASP A 251 14.91 -5.90 0.55
CA ASP A 251 14.12 -7.11 0.28
C ASP A 251 14.91 -8.13 -0.58
N ASN A 252 15.81 -7.66 -1.45
CA ASN A 252 16.51 -8.51 -2.44
C ASN A 252 17.98 -8.77 -2.11
N PHE A 253 18.63 -7.89 -1.34
CA PHE A 253 20.04 -8.02 -1.00
C PHE A 253 20.25 -8.19 0.50
N ASP A 254 20.03 -7.14 1.30
CA ASP A 254 20.49 -7.08 2.68
C ASP A 254 19.93 -8.20 3.56
N PHE A 255 18.60 -8.34 3.63
CA PHE A 255 18.01 -9.38 4.48
C PHE A 255 18.30 -10.81 4.01
N PRO A 256 18.21 -11.15 2.71
CA PRO A 256 18.66 -12.45 2.23
C PRO A 256 20.12 -12.75 2.59
N TYR A 257 21.02 -11.79 2.37
CA TYR A 257 22.44 -11.95 2.65
C TYR A 257 22.71 -12.14 4.14
N LEU A 258 22.13 -11.27 4.98
CA LEU A 258 22.19 -11.37 6.44
C LEU A 258 21.68 -12.72 6.92
N LYS A 259 20.59 -13.24 6.32
CA LYS A 259 20.01 -14.52 6.71
C LYS A 259 20.93 -15.69 6.43
N ASP A 260 21.55 -15.71 5.25
CA ASP A 260 22.50 -16.76 4.86
C ASP A 260 23.75 -16.74 5.76
N ARG A 261 24.31 -15.55 6.01
CA ARG A 261 25.48 -15.39 6.91
C ARG A 261 25.18 -15.78 8.34
N ALA A 262 24.05 -15.32 8.89
CA ALA A 262 23.61 -15.72 10.22
C ALA A 262 23.47 -17.23 10.35
N LYS A 263 22.94 -17.91 9.33
CA LYS A 263 22.84 -19.38 9.30
C LYS A 263 24.20 -20.07 9.31
N ILE A 264 25.18 -19.56 8.55
CA ILE A 264 26.55 -20.10 8.52
C ILE A 264 27.23 -19.96 9.89
N LEU A 265 26.98 -18.83 10.57
CA LEU A 265 27.57 -18.49 11.87
C LEU A 265 26.80 -19.07 13.08
N GLY A 266 25.65 -19.70 12.84
CA GLY A 266 24.79 -20.27 13.88
C GLY A 266 24.15 -19.20 14.77
N ILE A 267 23.65 -18.11 14.16
CA ILE A 267 22.98 -16.99 14.82
C ILE A 267 21.49 -17.03 14.46
N ASP A 268 20.64 -16.92 15.47
CA ASP A 268 19.19 -16.76 15.28
C ASP A 268 18.86 -15.26 15.12
N LEU A 269 18.19 -14.89 14.03
CA LEU A 269 17.77 -13.49 13.76
C LEU A 269 16.36 -13.26 14.30
N ASP A 270 16.18 -13.47 15.60
CA ASP A 270 14.91 -13.42 16.33
C ASP A 270 14.43 -11.99 16.63
N ILE A 271 14.39 -11.15 15.59
CA ILE A 271 14.03 -9.73 15.65
C ILE A 271 12.53 -9.46 15.58
N GLY A 272 11.70 -10.50 15.39
CA GLY A 272 10.26 -10.38 15.54
C GLY A 272 9.85 -10.11 16.99
N MET A 273 8.75 -9.38 17.20
CA MET A 273 8.14 -9.12 18.50
C MET A 273 7.75 -10.42 19.23
N ASP A 274 7.40 -11.49 18.51
CA ASP A 274 7.16 -12.83 19.08
C ASP A 274 8.43 -13.68 19.21
N GLY A 275 9.61 -13.10 18.98
CA GLY A 275 10.88 -13.84 18.89
C GLY A 275 11.02 -14.67 17.63
N SER A 276 10.17 -14.46 16.62
CA SER A 276 10.30 -15.17 15.35
C SER A 276 11.43 -14.60 14.49
N ASP A 277 11.96 -15.49 13.66
CA ASP A 277 13.00 -15.23 12.67
C ASP A 277 12.44 -14.56 11.40
N ILE A 278 13.34 -14.09 10.53
CA ILE A 278 13.03 -13.48 9.24
C ILE A 278 12.23 -14.46 8.37
N ARG A 279 11.08 -14.01 7.83
CA ARG A 279 10.32 -14.75 6.83
C ARG A 279 10.38 -14.05 5.47
N PHE A 280 10.70 -14.82 4.44
CA PHE A 280 10.63 -14.34 3.06
C PHE A 280 9.30 -14.71 2.41
N ILE A 281 8.51 -13.68 2.08
CA ILE A 281 7.21 -13.83 1.43
C ILE A 281 7.38 -13.57 -0.06
N ARG A 282 7.03 -14.55 -0.90
CA ARG A 282 7.03 -14.37 -2.35
C ARG A 282 5.83 -13.54 -2.80
N ARG A 283 6.08 -12.42 -3.48
CA ARG A 283 5.06 -11.51 -4.04
C ARG A 283 5.25 -11.39 -5.55
N GLY A 284 4.76 -12.39 -6.28
CA GLY A 284 4.98 -12.50 -7.73
C GLY A 284 6.44 -12.86 -8.05
N TYR A 285 7.16 -11.94 -8.69
CA TYR A 285 8.60 -12.07 -8.97
C TYR A 285 9.50 -11.43 -7.90
N ALA A 286 8.94 -10.71 -6.94
CA ALA A 286 9.68 -10.09 -5.84
C ALA A 286 9.64 -10.96 -4.59
N ASN A 287 10.70 -10.90 -3.79
CA ASN A 287 10.70 -11.39 -2.42
C ASN A 287 10.44 -10.20 -1.47
N ALA A 288 9.94 -10.49 -0.28
CA ALA A 288 9.77 -9.49 0.77
C ALA A 288 10.18 -10.07 2.12
N ALA A 289 11.14 -9.43 2.79
CA ALA A 289 11.55 -9.76 4.14
C ALA A 289 10.49 -9.24 5.12
N SER A 290 9.97 -10.13 5.95
CA SER A 290 8.87 -9.88 6.88
C SER A 290 9.21 -10.35 8.28
N PHE A 291 8.91 -9.51 9.26
CA PHE A 291 9.06 -9.73 10.69
C PHE A 291 7.71 -9.54 11.36
N LYS A 292 7.47 -10.28 12.43
CA LYS A 292 6.24 -10.15 13.20
C LYS A 292 6.35 -8.96 14.14
N GLY A 293 5.48 -7.97 13.99
CA GLY A 293 5.46 -6.79 14.86
C GLY A 293 6.59 -5.76 14.64
N LEU A 294 7.56 -6.04 13.77
CA LEU A 294 8.55 -5.07 13.27
C LEU A 294 8.27 -4.79 11.79
N ILE A 295 7.91 -3.55 11.44
CA ILE A 295 7.45 -3.24 10.09
C ILE A 295 8.64 -2.93 9.19
N HIS A 296 8.88 -3.79 8.20
CA HIS A 296 9.89 -3.53 7.18
C HIS A 296 9.32 -2.74 5.99
N VAL A 297 9.98 -1.65 5.61
CA VAL A 297 9.72 -0.88 4.39
C VAL A 297 10.98 -0.76 3.54
N ASP A 298 11.01 -1.46 2.40
CA ASP A 298 12.05 -1.28 1.39
C ASP A 298 11.76 -0.02 0.56
N LEU A 299 12.62 0.99 0.69
CA LEU A 299 12.43 2.28 0.05
C LEU A 299 12.59 2.19 -1.47
N TYR A 300 13.34 1.23 -2.02
CA TYR A 300 13.51 1.08 -3.46
C TYR A 300 12.14 0.93 -4.17
N LEU A 301 11.25 0.10 -3.62
CA LEU A 301 9.90 -0.12 -4.15
C LEU A 301 8.96 1.08 -3.93
N VAL A 302 9.20 1.88 -2.90
CA VAL A 302 8.47 3.13 -2.66
C VAL A 302 8.88 4.17 -3.71
N MET A 303 10.18 4.36 -3.90
CA MET A 303 10.74 5.37 -4.81
C MET A 303 10.39 5.09 -6.27
N ARG A 304 10.42 3.83 -6.71
CA ARG A 304 9.96 3.43 -8.05
C ARG A 304 8.49 3.73 -8.35
N ARG A 305 7.68 3.95 -7.33
CA ARG A 305 6.26 4.34 -7.49
C ARG A 305 6.09 5.85 -7.47
N TYR A 306 7.04 6.57 -6.89
CA TYR A 306 6.91 7.99 -6.60
C TYR A 306 7.62 8.84 -7.64
N MET A 307 8.62 8.28 -8.31
CA MET A 307 9.48 8.97 -9.26
C MET A 307 9.62 8.17 -10.54
N THR A 308 9.90 8.87 -11.64
CA THR A 308 10.24 8.26 -12.92
C THR A 308 11.68 8.64 -13.25
N LEU A 309 12.59 7.70 -13.00
CA LEU A 309 14.03 7.86 -13.23
C LEU A 309 14.55 6.81 -14.21
N GLU A 310 15.63 7.12 -14.92
CA GLU A 310 16.34 6.14 -15.76
C GLU A 310 16.99 5.04 -14.92
N ARG A 311 17.55 5.42 -13.77
CA ARG A 311 18.15 4.53 -12.77
C ARG A 311 17.66 4.92 -11.39
N TYR A 312 17.44 3.92 -10.54
CA TYR A 312 16.95 4.09 -9.16
C TYR A 312 18.01 3.65 -8.16
N THR A 313 19.27 4.03 -8.37
CA THR A 313 20.30 3.86 -7.33
C THR A 313 20.04 4.84 -6.20
N LEU A 314 20.56 4.56 -5.00
CA LEU A 314 20.35 5.38 -3.82
C LEU A 314 20.85 6.82 -4.06
N GLU A 315 22.02 6.97 -4.66
CA GLU A 315 22.65 8.26 -5.01
C GLU A 315 21.74 9.06 -5.95
N ARG A 316 21.22 8.43 -7.01
CA ARG A 316 20.39 9.13 -7.98
C ARG A 316 19.08 9.61 -7.37
N VAL A 317 18.46 8.76 -6.55
CA VAL A 317 17.22 9.11 -5.86
C VAL A 317 17.45 10.22 -4.84
N TYR A 318 18.52 10.12 -4.05
CA TYR A 318 18.88 11.10 -3.05
C TYR A 318 19.12 12.48 -3.68
N TYR A 319 19.90 12.54 -4.76
CA TYR A 319 20.14 13.75 -5.53
C TYR A 319 18.85 14.38 -6.08
N GLU A 320 17.96 13.57 -6.65
CA GLU A 320 16.71 14.08 -7.21
C GLU A 320 15.75 14.62 -6.13
N LEU A 321 15.79 14.07 -4.92
CA LEU A 321 14.96 14.54 -3.79
C LEU A 321 15.53 15.78 -3.11
N PHE A 322 16.85 15.85 -2.93
CA PHE A 322 17.48 16.85 -2.04
C PHE A 322 18.46 17.80 -2.75
N GLY A 323 18.88 17.49 -3.98
CA GLY A 323 19.89 18.26 -4.71
C GLY A 323 21.31 18.12 -4.14
N GLU A 324 21.53 17.10 -3.31
CA GLU A 324 22.79 16.81 -2.61
C GLU A 324 23.44 15.55 -3.24
N GLU A 325 24.77 15.56 -3.36
CA GLU A 325 25.53 14.39 -3.80
C GLU A 325 25.93 13.55 -2.58
N LYS A 326 25.84 12.22 -2.72
CA LYS A 326 26.35 11.25 -1.73
C LYS A 326 27.84 10.99 -1.92
N ILE A 327 28.48 10.45 -0.89
CA ILE A 327 29.78 9.79 -1.04
C ILE A 327 29.56 8.56 -1.95
N ASP A 328 30.45 8.37 -2.93
CA ASP A 328 30.35 7.27 -3.88
C ASP A 328 31.63 6.43 -3.83
N VAL A 329 31.47 5.16 -3.45
CA VAL A 329 32.51 4.14 -3.52
C VAL A 329 32.07 3.10 -4.55
N PRO A 330 32.88 2.81 -5.59
CA PRO A 330 32.50 1.80 -6.57
C PRO A 330 32.32 0.43 -5.91
N GLY A 331 31.12 -0.14 -6.02
CA GLY A 331 30.75 -1.38 -5.33
C GLY A 331 31.62 -2.60 -5.69
N ASP A 332 32.28 -2.59 -6.84
CA ASP A 332 33.24 -3.63 -7.25
C ASP A 332 34.63 -3.50 -6.58
N ARG A 333 34.86 -2.39 -5.87
CA ARG A 333 36.12 -2.07 -5.18
C ARG A 333 35.98 -1.95 -3.67
N ILE A 334 34.80 -2.22 -3.09
CA ILE A 334 34.59 -2.21 -1.62
C ILE A 334 35.65 -3.05 -0.89
N TRP A 335 35.94 -4.25 -1.39
CA TRP A 335 36.97 -5.13 -0.82
C TRP A 335 38.39 -4.53 -0.86
N GLU A 336 38.73 -3.72 -1.88
CA GLU A 336 40.04 -3.07 -1.98
C GLU A 336 40.20 -2.03 -0.86
N PHE A 337 39.18 -1.20 -0.67
CA PHE A 337 39.16 -0.18 0.40
C PHE A 337 39.26 -0.83 1.78
N TRP A 338 38.56 -1.96 1.95
CA TRP A 338 38.61 -2.74 3.18
C TRP A 338 39.97 -3.40 3.45
N ASP A 339 40.60 -3.99 2.43
CA ASP A 339 41.84 -4.74 2.57
C ASP A 339 43.07 -3.84 2.67
N ASN A 340 43.08 -2.70 1.96
CA ASN A 340 44.20 -1.75 1.95
C ASN A 340 44.35 -1.01 3.29
N GLY A 341 43.25 -0.76 4.00
CA GLY A 341 43.26 -0.04 5.27
C GLY A 341 43.57 1.45 5.11
N GLY A 342 43.94 2.12 6.21
CA GLY A 342 44.32 3.53 6.15
C GLY A 342 43.17 4.44 5.71
N GLU A 343 43.51 5.48 4.94
CA GLU A 343 42.54 6.48 4.45
C GLU A 343 41.41 5.87 3.60
N GLU A 344 41.66 4.78 2.87
CA GLU A 344 40.61 4.11 2.09
C GLU A 344 39.57 3.43 2.98
N LEU A 345 40.01 2.82 4.10
CA LEU A 345 39.09 2.25 5.08
C LEU A 345 38.29 3.35 5.80
N ASP A 346 38.92 4.49 6.10
CA ASP A 346 38.20 5.65 6.68
C ASP A 346 37.13 6.19 5.72
N ASN A 347 37.44 6.30 4.43
CA ASN A 347 36.46 6.71 3.41
C ASN A 347 35.30 5.71 3.28
N LEU A 348 35.59 4.42 3.46
CA LEU A 348 34.57 3.38 3.43
C LEU A 348 33.64 3.44 4.65
N PHE A 349 34.14 3.81 5.84
CA PHE A 349 33.29 4.06 7.00
C PHE A 349 32.38 5.27 6.80
N ASP A 350 32.91 6.37 6.24
CA ASP A 350 32.10 7.55 5.92
C ASP A 350 31.02 7.24 4.88
N TYR A 351 31.35 6.43 3.86
CA TYR A 351 30.40 5.93 2.86
C TYR A 351 29.27 5.11 3.50
N SER A 352 29.60 4.09 4.30
CA SER A 352 28.60 3.23 4.95
C SER A 352 27.66 4.03 5.88
N LEU A 353 28.19 5.04 6.57
CA LEU A 353 27.36 5.95 7.38
C LEU A 353 26.46 6.84 6.51
N ASP A 354 26.99 7.43 5.44
CA ASP A 354 26.25 8.29 4.51
C ASP A 354 25.08 7.53 3.86
N ASP A 355 25.25 6.26 3.52
CA ASP A 355 24.21 5.40 2.94
C ASP A 355 23.00 5.25 3.87
N VAL A 356 23.22 4.96 5.15
CA VAL A 356 22.12 4.79 6.11
C VAL A 356 21.50 6.11 6.56
N VAL A 357 22.28 7.19 6.66
CA VAL A 357 21.77 8.54 6.95
C VAL A 357 20.91 9.04 5.78
N SER A 358 21.39 8.84 4.55
CA SER A 358 20.66 9.18 3.32
C SER A 358 19.35 8.38 3.21
N THR A 359 19.41 7.08 3.47
CA THR A 359 18.24 6.20 3.46
C THR A 359 17.22 6.61 4.53
N LEU A 360 17.65 6.98 5.74
CA LEU A 360 16.77 7.52 6.77
C LEU A 360 16.10 8.82 6.32
N LYS A 361 16.86 9.77 5.74
CA LYS A 361 16.31 11.05 5.25
C LYS A 361 15.25 10.84 4.16
N ILE A 362 15.45 9.86 3.26
CA ILE A 362 14.43 9.45 2.29
C ILE A 362 13.20 8.87 2.99
N ALA A 363 13.38 8.05 4.03
CA ALA A 363 12.29 7.49 4.81
C ALA A 363 11.47 8.59 5.50
N GLU A 364 12.11 9.55 6.15
CA GLU A 364 11.43 10.69 6.80
C GLU A 364 10.61 11.53 5.81
N GLN A 365 11.10 11.67 4.57
CA GLN A 365 10.38 12.39 3.51
C GLN A 365 9.19 11.59 2.95
N THR A 366 9.24 10.26 2.95
CA THR A 366 8.29 9.42 2.18
C THR A 366 7.36 8.57 3.04
N LEU A 367 7.75 8.16 4.25
CA LEU A 367 6.93 7.37 5.16
C LEU A 367 5.65 8.08 5.61
N PRO A 368 5.63 9.40 5.89
CA PRO A 368 4.38 10.08 6.27
C PRO A 368 3.26 9.85 5.26
N LEU A 369 3.58 9.90 3.96
CA LEU A 369 2.60 9.63 2.90
C LEU A 369 2.15 8.17 2.86
N ASN A 370 3.06 7.21 3.07
CA ASN A 370 2.71 5.79 3.11
C ASN A 370 1.89 5.40 4.34
N LEU A 371 2.18 6.01 5.50
CA LEU A 371 1.40 5.88 6.72
C LEU A 371 -0.03 6.41 6.51
N GLU A 372 -0.15 7.55 5.84
CA GLU A 372 -1.47 8.13 5.58
C GLU A 372 -2.27 7.30 4.56
N LEU A 373 -1.60 6.78 3.52
CA LEU A 373 -2.22 5.80 2.61
C LEU A 373 -2.66 4.53 3.37
N THR A 374 -1.86 4.04 4.31
CA THR A 374 -2.20 2.89 5.17
C THR A 374 -3.49 3.16 5.94
N ARG A 375 -3.66 4.36 6.50
CA ARG A 375 -4.86 4.77 7.24
C ARG A 375 -6.10 4.83 6.37
N ILE A 376 -5.99 5.48 5.21
CA ILE A 376 -7.10 5.62 4.26
C ILE A 376 -7.54 4.25 3.73
N ILE A 377 -6.59 3.46 3.24
CA ILE A 377 -6.85 2.15 2.61
C ILE A 377 -7.25 1.11 3.66
N GLY A 378 -6.77 1.23 4.91
CA GLY A 378 -7.06 0.31 6.01
C GLY A 378 -6.35 -1.04 5.86
N GLN A 379 -5.10 -1.05 5.39
CA GLN A 379 -4.29 -2.26 5.18
C GLN A 379 -2.90 -2.08 5.81
N PRO A 380 -2.18 -3.15 6.20
CA PRO A 380 -0.89 -3.02 6.90
C PRO A 380 0.15 -2.21 6.10
N LEU A 381 1.00 -1.44 6.80
CA LEU A 381 2.03 -0.61 6.15
C LEU A 381 2.99 -1.45 5.31
N PHE A 382 3.38 -2.63 5.81
CA PHE A 382 4.18 -3.63 5.08
C PHE A 382 3.59 -3.97 3.70
N ASP A 383 2.27 -4.04 3.61
CA ASP A 383 1.53 -4.33 2.40
C ASP A 383 1.40 -3.10 1.50
N VAL A 384 0.97 -1.97 2.06
CA VAL A 384 0.72 -0.72 1.32
C VAL A 384 1.99 -0.19 0.67
N SER A 385 3.13 -0.31 1.36
CA SER A 385 4.45 0.07 0.85
C SER A 385 4.93 -0.81 -0.30
N ARG A 386 4.25 -1.92 -0.62
CA ARG A 386 4.59 -2.84 -1.72
C ARG A 386 3.49 -3.00 -2.77
N MET A 387 2.32 -2.41 -2.55
CA MET A 387 1.21 -2.44 -3.51
C MET A 387 1.43 -1.51 -4.70
N ALA A 388 1.11 -1.97 -5.91
CA ALA A 388 0.90 -1.06 -7.02
C ALA A 388 -0.28 -0.11 -6.71
N THR A 389 -0.30 1.08 -7.32
CA THR A 389 -1.37 2.07 -7.09
C THR A 389 -2.76 1.47 -7.34
N GLY A 390 -2.93 0.69 -8.42
CA GLY A 390 -4.21 0.01 -8.71
C GLY A 390 -4.65 -0.97 -7.61
N GLN A 391 -3.71 -1.64 -6.93
CA GLN A 391 -4.03 -2.50 -5.78
C GLN A 391 -4.44 -1.68 -4.56
N GLN A 392 -3.81 -0.52 -4.34
CA GLN A 392 -4.21 0.42 -3.27
C GLN A 392 -5.64 0.91 -3.49
N ALA A 393 -5.99 1.30 -4.72
CA ALA A 393 -7.34 1.68 -5.10
C ALA A 393 -8.35 0.53 -4.95
N GLU A 394 -7.98 -0.70 -5.35
CA GLU A 394 -8.82 -1.88 -5.17
C GLU A 394 -9.15 -2.12 -3.70
N TRP A 395 -8.15 -2.14 -2.81
CA TRP A 395 -8.38 -2.39 -1.39
C TRP A 395 -9.15 -1.27 -0.70
N PHE A 396 -8.96 -0.02 -1.12
CA PHE A 396 -9.79 1.09 -0.66
C PHE A 396 -11.27 0.90 -1.04
N LEU A 397 -11.54 0.48 -2.27
CA LEU A 397 -12.91 0.23 -2.74
C LEU A 397 -13.54 -1.00 -2.09
N VAL A 398 -12.76 -2.05 -1.83
CA VAL A 398 -13.21 -3.23 -1.06
C VAL A 398 -13.62 -2.81 0.35
N LYS A 399 -12.81 -2.00 1.04
CA LYS A 399 -13.14 -1.44 2.35
C LYS A 399 -14.43 -0.61 2.29
N GLN A 400 -14.56 0.25 1.27
CA GLN A 400 -15.73 1.12 1.16
C GLN A 400 -17.02 0.36 0.84
N ALA A 401 -16.96 -0.69 0.01
CA ALA A 401 -18.09 -1.57 -0.26
C ALA A 401 -18.64 -2.21 1.02
N TYR A 402 -17.74 -2.69 1.90
CA TYR A 402 -18.13 -3.23 3.19
C TYR A 402 -18.94 -2.21 4.03
N PHE A 403 -18.43 -0.98 4.18
CA PHE A 403 -19.11 0.07 4.96
C PHE A 403 -20.40 0.60 4.32
N ASP A 404 -20.54 0.53 2.99
CA ASP A 404 -21.76 0.91 2.28
C ASP A 404 -22.79 -0.25 2.18
N ASN A 405 -22.53 -1.37 2.87
CA ASN A 405 -23.30 -2.61 2.84
C ASN A 405 -23.47 -3.21 1.43
N GLU A 406 -22.42 -3.08 0.61
CA GLU A 406 -22.34 -3.59 -0.75
C GLU A 406 -21.39 -4.79 -0.84
N VAL A 407 -21.79 -5.82 -1.58
CA VAL A 407 -20.97 -7.02 -1.79
C VAL A 407 -19.86 -6.72 -2.78
N VAL A 408 -18.66 -7.20 -2.49
CA VAL A 408 -17.49 -6.98 -3.35
C VAL A 408 -17.58 -7.87 -4.59
N PRO A 409 -17.44 -7.33 -5.81
CA PRO A 409 -17.40 -8.12 -7.03
C PRO A 409 -16.21 -9.09 -7.05
N ASN A 410 -16.42 -10.24 -7.69
CA ASN A 410 -15.34 -11.19 -7.92
C ASN A 410 -14.32 -10.62 -8.91
N LYS A 411 -13.05 -11.01 -8.75
CA LYS A 411 -12.03 -10.68 -9.75
C LYS A 411 -12.39 -11.28 -11.10
N GLN A 412 -12.09 -10.54 -12.16
CA GLN A 412 -12.36 -10.98 -13.53
C GLN A 412 -11.50 -12.21 -13.86
N GLY A 413 -12.15 -13.31 -14.29
CA GLY A 413 -11.51 -14.62 -14.51
C GLY A 413 -10.49 -14.70 -15.67
N ALA A 414 -10.04 -15.92 -15.97
CA ALA A 414 -8.85 -16.25 -16.78
C ALA A 414 -8.82 -15.71 -18.24
N ASN A 415 -9.93 -15.24 -18.80
CA ASN A 415 -10.01 -14.64 -20.15
C ASN A 415 -9.42 -13.22 -20.24
N PHE A 416 -8.43 -12.90 -19.40
CA PHE A 416 -7.73 -11.62 -19.38
C PHE A 416 -7.13 -11.26 -20.74
N ALA A 417 -6.44 -12.22 -21.39
CA ALA A 417 -5.79 -11.98 -22.68
C ALA A 417 -6.81 -11.64 -23.77
N ASN A 418 -7.98 -12.27 -23.76
CA ASN A 418 -9.05 -12.01 -24.71
C ASN A 418 -9.69 -10.63 -24.46
N ARG A 419 -9.87 -10.24 -23.19
CA ARG A 419 -10.34 -8.88 -22.85
C ARG A 419 -9.35 -7.84 -23.33
N ALA A 420 -8.07 -7.96 -22.95
CA ALA A 420 -7.02 -7.03 -23.36
C ALA A 420 -6.83 -6.97 -24.89
N ALA A 421 -7.00 -8.09 -25.60
CA ALA A 421 -6.89 -8.14 -27.07
C ALA A 421 -8.12 -7.59 -27.80
N ALA A 422 -9.30 -7.59 -27.16
CA ALA A 422 -10.53 -7.01 -27.71
C ALA A 422 -10.63 -5.48 -27.49
N GLU A 423 -9.68 -4.90 -26.77
CA GLU A 423 -9.64 -3.46 -26.46
C GLU A 423 -9.08 -2.65 -27.64
N ASP A 424 -9.96 -2.26 -28.56
CA ASP A 424 -9.72 -1.08 -29.40
C ASP A 424 -10.24 0.14 -28.65
N ASN A 425 -9.37 0.77 -27.85
CA ASN A 425 -9.70 1.96 -27.06
C ASN A 425 -9.08 3.19 -27.70
N GLU A 426 -9.92 4.11 -28.19
CA GLU A 426 -9.48 5.47 -28.44
C GLU A 426 -9.14 6.11 -27.10
N GLY A 427 -7.86 6.40 -26.88
CA GLY A 427 -7.36 7.06 -25.67
C GLY A 427 -7.82 8.51 -25.53
N GLY A 428 -7.19 9.25 -24.61
CA GLY A 428 -7.45 10.68 -24.45
C GLY A 428 -7.12 11.47 -25.72
N TYR A 429 -7.71 12.68 -25.86
CA TYR A 429 -7.43 13.53 -27.01
C TYR A 429 -5.99 14.05 -26.96
N VAL A 430 -5.20 13.77 -28.00
CA VAL A 430 -3.88 14.36 -28.19
C VAL A 430 -3.91 15.22 -29.44
N ARG A 431 -3.40 16.44 -29.34
CA ARG A 431 -3.10 17.30 -30.50
C ARG A 431 -1.60 17.34 -30.65
N GLU A 432 -1.10 16.86 -31.79
CA GLU A 432 0.32 16.89 -32.13
C GLU A 432 0.91 18.29 -31.91
N PRO A 433 2.05 18.39 -31.19
CA PRO A 433 2.65 19.67 -30.90
C PRO A 433 3.14 20.34 -32.19
N GLU A 434 2.86 21.63 -32.34
CA GLU A 434 3.54 22.46 -33.33
C GLU A 434 5.04 22.46 -33.01
N LYS A 435 5.86 21.95 -33.94
CA LYS A 435 7.30 21.83 -33.74
C LYS A 435 7.96 23.20 -33.79
N GLY A 436 8.79 23.50 -32.78
CA GLY A 436 9.62 24.69 -32.74
C GLY A 436 9.96 25.11 -31.31
N LEU A 437 10.63 26.24 -31.17
CA LEU A 437 10.76 26.93 -29.88
C LEU A 437 9.54 27.86 -29.71
N HIS A 438 8.75 27.63 -28.67
CA HIS A 438 7.54 28.40 -28.40
C HIS A 438 7.70 29.17 -27.08
N GLU A 439 7.65 30.50 -27.16
CA GLU A 439 7.62 31.38 -25.98
C GLU A 439 6.20 31.86 -25.67
N ASN A 440 5.99 32.38 -24.45
CA ASN A 440 4.74 33.00 -23.99
C ASN A 440 3.53 32.05 -24.07
N LEU A 441 3.70 30.84 -23.52
CA LEU A 441 2.64 29.84 -23.45
C LEU A 441 1.75 30.04 -22.23
N VAL A 442 0.46 29.80 -22.42
CA VAL A 442 -0.53 29.68 -21.36
C VAL A 442 -1.01 28.24 -21.33
N GLN A 443 -0.99 27.63 -20.14
CA GLN A 443 -1.51 26.29 -19.92
C GLN A 443 -2.95 26.38 -19.42
N PHE A 444 -3.85 25.66 -20.09
CA PHE A 444 -5.21 25.41 -19.64
C PHE A 444 -5.32 23.94 -19.22
N ASP A 445 -5.62 23.70 -17.96
CA ASP A 445 -5.63 22.37 -17.36
C ASP A 445 -6.95 22.12 -16.62
N PHE A 446 -7.56 20.96 -16.81
CA PHE A 446 -8.71 20.55 -16.05
C PHE A 446 -8.28 20.00 -14.69
N ARG A 447 -8.82 20.56 -13.61
CA ARG A 447 -8.61 20.04 -12.26
C ARG A 447 -9.27 18.66 -12.12
N SER A 448 -8.51 17.59 -12.29
CA SER A 448 -8.99 16.21 -12.15
C SER A 448 -10.12 15.89 -13.13
N LEU A 449 -9.85 15.99 -14.44
CA LEU A 449 -10.83 15.78 -15.51
C LEU A 449 -11.62 14.48 -15.36
N TYR A 450 -10.94 13.33 -15.34
CA TYR A 450 -11.63 12.03 -15.33
C TYR A 450 -12.42 11.76 -14.05
N PRO A 451 -11.91 11.99 -12.83
CA PRO A 451 -12.73 11.90 -11.63
C PRO A 451 -13.99 12.78 -11.70
N SER A 452 -13.86 14.00 -12.24
CA SER A 452 -15.00 14.91 -12.41
C SER A 452 -16.01 14.40 -13.44
N ILE A 453 -15.56 13.79 -14.53
CA ILE A 453 -16.45 13.14 -15.52
C ILE A 453 -17.18 11.96 -14.87
N ILE A 454 -16.47 11.09 -14.15
CA ILE A 454 -17.05 9.92 -13.50
C ILE A 454 -18.20 10.34 -12.56
N ILE A 455 -17.97 11.35 -11.72
CA ILE A 455 -19.00 11.88 -10.80
C ILE A 455 -20.14 12.55 -11.58
N SER A 456 -19.83 13.54 -12.42
CA SER A 456 -20.86 14.37 -13.07
C SER A 456 -21.71 13.62 -14.10
N LYS A 457 -21.21 12.51 -14.64
CA LYS A 457 -21.94 11.64 -15.58
C LYS A 457 -22.40 10.33 -14.97
N ASN A 458 -22.17 10.17 -13.66
CA ASN A 458 -22.55 8.99 -12.91
C ASN A 458 -22.05 7.68 -13.55
N ILE A 459 -20.77 7.63 -13.92
CA ILE A 459 -20.21 6.50 -14.68
C ILE A 459 -19.85 5.37 -13.75
N SER A 460 -20.65 4.30 -13.77
CA SER A 460 -20.37 3.06 -13.05
C SER A 460 -21.10 1.86 -13.65
N PRO A 461 -20.56 0.63 -13.51
CA PRO A 461 -21.18 -0.57 -14.06
C PRO A 461 -22.61 -0.82 -13.56
N ASP A 462 -22.90 -0.48 -12.30
CA ASP A 462 -24.21 -0.61 -11.63
C ASP A 462 -25.31 0.28 -12.20
N VAL A 463 -24.94 1.38 -12.86
CA VAL A 463 -25.91 2.36 -13.41
C VAL A 463 -25.85 2.43 -14.93
N MET A 464 -25.10 1.52 -15.55
CA MET A 464 -24.98 1.42 -17.00
C MET A 464 -26.11 0.57 -17.58
N TYR A 465 -26.70 1.03 -18.69
CA TYR A 465 -27.75 0.30 -19.38
C TYR A 465 -27.37 0.02 -20.84
N LEU A 466 -27.51 -1.25 -21.24
CA LEU A 466 -27.26 -1.71 -22.61
C LEU A 466 -28.61 -1.98 -23.29
N GLY A 467 -29.08 -1.02 -24.11
CA GLY A 467 -30.32 -1.16 -24.88
C GLY A 467 -31.11 0.13 -25.04
N ASP A 468 -32.34 -0.01 -25.52
CA ASP A 468 -33.31 1.08 -25.63
C ASP A 468 -33.91 1.40 -24.26
N VAL A 469 -34.07 2.69 -23.99
CA VAL A 469 -34.63 3.21 -22.73
C VAL A 469 -35.89 3.98 -23.05
N ASP A 470 -36.91 3.86 -22.20
CA ASP A 470 -38.21 4.50 -22.43
C ASP A 470 -38.12 6.04 -22.38
N ASN A 471 -37.22 6.56 -21.54
CA ASN A 471 -36.97 7.99 -21.39
C ASN A 471 -35.47 8.29 -21.36
N GLU A 472 -34.92 8.86 -22.43
CA GLU A 472 -33.50 9.23 -22.52
C GLU A 472 -33.11 10.35 -21.56
N GLU A 473 -34.06 11.18 -21.10
CA GLU A 473 -33.77 12.29 -20.19
C GLU A 473 -33.28 11.81 -18.82
N ASP A 474 -33.58 10.57 -18.44
CA ASP A 474 -33.14 9.95 -17.18
C ASP A 474 -31.67 9.49 -17.23
N TYR A 475 -31.01 9.60 -18.39
CA TYR A 475 -29.66 9.08 -18.62
C TYR A 475 -28.68 10.17 -19.08
N ASN A 476 -27.42 9.99 -18.73
CA ASN A 476 -26.29 10.62 -19.38
C ASN A 476 -25.83 9.72 -20.52
N ILE A 477 -25.76 10.27 -21.74
CA ILE A 477 -25.38 9.52 -22.94
C ILE A 477 -23.97 9.91 -23.36
N SER A 478 -23.07 8.93 -23.46
CA SER A 478 -21.69 9.19 -23.82
C SER A 478 -21.57 9.67 -25.28
N PRO A 479 -20.66 10.61 -25.57
CA PRO A 479 -20.31 10.94 -26.94
C PRO A 479 -19.75 9.72 -27.67
N GLU A 480 -19.85 9.72 -29.00
CA GLU A 480 -19.21 8.75 -29.92
C GLU A 480 -19.73 7.30 -29.84
N HIS A 481 -20.15 6.82 -28.67
CA HIS A 481 -20.55 5.43 -28.42
C HIS A 481 -21.99 5.26 -27.94
N GLY A 482 -22.67 6.34 -27.53
CA GLY A 482 -24.08 6.29 -27.12
C GLY A 482 -24.34 5.46 -25.86
N LEU A 483 -23.34 5.25 -25.00
CA LEU A 483 -23.46 4.48 -23.77
C LEU A 483 -24.31 5.26 -22.76
N LYS A 484 -25.28 4.59 -22.14
CA LYS A 484 -26.29 5.22 -21.28
C LYS A 484 -26.00 4.93 -19.81
N PHE A 485 -25.88 5.99 -19.01
CA PHE A 485 -25.67 5.92 -17.56
C PHE A 485 -26.81 6.62 -16.84
N LYS A 486 -27.54 5.92 -15.97
CA LYS A 486 -28.68 6.50 -15.26
C LYS A 486 -28.23 7.67 -14.39
N LYS A 487 -28.97 8.77 -14.37
CA LYS A 487 -28.62 9.95 -13.56
C LYS A 487 -28.80 9.69 -12.06
N GLU A 488 -29.84 8.95 -11.70
CA GLU A 488 -30.18 8.60 -10.32
C GLU A 488 -30.65 7.14 -10.25
N PRO A 489 -30.24 6.37 -9.24
CA PRO A 489 -29.36 6.74 -8.11
C PRO A 489 -27.87 6.89 -8.48
N GLN A 490 -27.07 7.53 -7.62
CA GLN A 490 -25.63 7.64 -7.80
C GLN A 490 -24.93 6.27 -7.73
N GLY A 491 -24.08 5.98 -8.71
CA GLY A 491 -23.26 4.78 -8.82
C GLY A 491 -22.31 4.56 -7.63
N PHE A 492 -21.94 3.31 -7.36
CA PHE A 492 -21.00 2.98 -6.27
C PHE A 492 -19.67 3.73 -6.44
N ILE A 493 -18.95 3.51 -7.55
CA ILE A 493 -17.66 4.17 -7.80
C ILE A 493 -17.74 5.71 -7.79
N PRO A 494 -18.66 6.37 -8.51
CA PRO A 494 -18.77 7.83 -8.45
C PRO A 494 -19.11 8.33 -7.03
N SER A 495 -19.90 7.60 -6.23
CA SER A 495 -20.17 7.96 -4.84
C SER A 495 -18.90 7.93 -3.99
N VAL A 496 -18.05 6.91 -4.16
CA VAL A 496 -16.79 6.79 -3.43
C VAL A 496 -15.80 7.87 -3.85
N ILE A 497 -15.67 8.13 -5.16
CA ILE A 497 -14.79 9.19 -5.66
C ILE A 497 -15.26 10.57 -5.17
N ASP A 498 -16.56 10.85 -5.14
CA ASP A 498 -17.07 12.12 -4.62
C ASP A 498 -16.76 12.28 -3.13
N LYS A 499 -17.06 11.26 -2.30
CA LYS A 499 -16.73 11.26 -0.85
C LYS A 499 -15.27 11.65 -0.60
N ILE A 500 -14.31 11.04 -1.32
CA ILE A 500 -12.89 11.36 -1.10
C ILE A 500 -12.49 12.74 -1.62
N LEU A 501 -13.11 13.24 -2.70
CA LEU A 501 -12.79 14.57 -3.22
C LEU A 501 -13.33 15.66 -2.30
N GLN A 502 -14.53 15.47 -1.74
CA GLN A 502 -15.07 16.36 -0.71
C GLN A 502 -14.18 16.40 0.52
N GLU A 503 -13.71 15.23 0.96
CA GLU A 503 -12.79 15.14 2.10
C GLU A 503 -11.48 15.87 1.82
N ARG A 504 -10.93 15.71 0.61
CA ARG A 504 -9.76 16.48 0.19
C ARG A 504 -10.01 17.98 0.17
N PHE A 505 -11.21 18.45 -0.23
CA PHE A 505 -11.55 19.87 -0.16
C PHE A 505 -11.68 20.38 1.27
N ARG A 506 -12.20 19.56 2.20
CA ARG A 506 -12.21 19.85 3.64
C ARG A 506 -10.79 20.05 4.17
N ILE A 507 -9.91 19.07 3.97
CA ILE A 507 -8.50 19.12 4.41
C ILE A 507 -7.77 20.33 3.81
N LYS A 508 -7.96 20.63 2.52
CA LYS A 508 -7.33 21.82 1.90
C LYS A 508 -7.87 23.14 2.44
N ARG A 509 -9.08 23.19 2.98
CA ARG A 509 -9.61 24.39 3.65
C ARG A 509 -8.98 24.53 5.04
N GLU A 510 -8.91 23.44 5.80
CA GLU A 510 -8.24 23.39 7.11
C GLU A 510 -6.77 23.78 6.98
N MET A 511 -6.05 23.25 5.99
CA MET A 511 -4.64 23.57 5.75
C MET A 511 -4.41 25.05 5.43
N LYS A 512 -5.37 25.72 4.80
CA LYS A 512 -5.30 27.16 4.54
C LYS A 512 -5.66 28.02 5.75
N ALA A 513 -6.46 27.47 6.66
CA ALA A 513 -6.94 28.17 7.85
C ALA A 513 -6.01 27.98 9.06
N SER A 514 -5.25 26.88 9.09
CA SER A 514 -4.23 26.64 10.10
C SER A 514 -3.10 27.66 9.98
N ASP A 515 -2.56 28.09 11.12
CA ASP A 515 -1.34 28.89 11.21
C ASP A 515 -0.14 28.05 11.69
N ASP A 516 -0.37 26.82 12.18
CA ASP A 516 0.68 25.91 12.64
C ASP A 516 1.33 25.18 11.45
N ASP A 517 2.66 25.29 11.34
CA ASP A 517 3.43 24.65 10.28
C ASP A 517 3.43 23.12 10.41
N THR A 518 3.33 22.58 11.63
CA THR A 518 3.29 21.13 11.85
C THR A 518 1.97 20.57 11.36
N GLU A 519 0.86 21.17 11.77
CA GLU A 519 -0.47 20.86 11.28
C GLU A 519 -0.57 21.00 9.75
N LYS A 520 -0.04 22.09 9.16
CA LYS A 520 0.00 22.27 7.70
C LYS A 520 0.72 21.14 6.98
N LYS A 521 1.87 20.70 7.49
CA LYS A 521 2.62 19.57 6.92
C LYS A 521 1.78 18.29 6.98
N ALA A 522 1.16 17.99 8.12
CA ALA A 522 0.29 16.83 8.27
C ALA A 522 -0.90 16.87 7.31
N LEU A 523 -1.64 17.99 7.24
CA LEU A 523 -2.77 18.17 6.32
C LEU A 523 -2.33 18.12 4.85
N ASN A 524 -1.12 18.59 4.54
CA ASN A 524 -0.57 18.47 3.20
C ASN A 524 -0.30 17.01 2.82
N VAL A 525 0.22 16.20 3.75
CA VAL A 525 0.39 14.74 3.54
C VAL A 525 -0.96 14.07 3.29
N GLN A 526 -1.98 14.39 4.10
CA GLN A 526 -3.35 13.87 3.93
C GLN A 526 -3.94 14.21 2.56
N GLN A 527 -3.89 15.48 2.14
CA GLN A 527 -4.45 15.85 0.83
C GLN A 527 -3.66 15.24 -0.35
N GLN A 528 -2.36 14.98 -0.17
CA GLN A 528 -1.54 14.28 -1.17
C GLN A 528 -1.94 12.80 -1.28
N ALA A 529 -2.12 12.10 -0.16
CA ALA A 529 -2.57 10.71 -0.14
C ALA A 529 -3.89 10.54 -0.89
N ILE A 530 -4.89 11.38 -0.56
CA ILE A 530 -6.19 11.36 -1.23
C ILE A 530 -6.05 11.73 -2.73
N LYS A 531 -5.23 12.72 -3.08
CA LYS A 531 -4.98 13.07 -4.49
C LYS A 531 -4.47 11.86 -5.28
N ARG A 532 -3.49 11.12 -4.73
CA ARG A 532 -2.89 9.96 -5.39
C ARG A 532 -3.90 8.83 -5.58
N LEU A 533 -4.70 8.57 -4.56
CA LEU A 533 -5.76 7.57 -4.61
C LEU A 533 -6.84 7.94 -5.65
N ALA A 534 -7.32 9.18 -5.62
CA ALA A 534 -8.30 9.71 -6.59
C ALA A 534 -7.79 9.61 -8.04
N ASN A 535 -6.54 10.03 -8.27
CA ASN A 535 -5.92 9.95 -9.58
C ASN A 535 -5.73 8.50 -10.04
N THR A 536 -5.64 7.52 -9.16
CA THR A 536 -5.55 6.13 -9.58
C THR A 536 -6.91 5.58 -10.00
N MET A 537 -7.99 6.02 -9.33
CA MET A 537 -9.32 5.47 -9.51
C MET A 537 -9.94 5.71 -10.90
N TYR A 538 -9.43 6.63 -11.74
CA TYR A 538 -9.92 6.71 -13.12
C TYR A 538 -9.43 5.54 -13.99
N GLY A 539 -8.19 5.08 -13.76
CA GLY A 539 -7.53 4.07 -14.60
C GLY A 539 -8.02 2.65 -14.35
N ILE A 540 -8.75 2.44 -13.25
CA ILE A 540 -9.18 1.11 -12.80
C ILE A 540 -10.19 0.46 -13.76
N TYR A 541 -11.04 1.25 -14.42
CA TYR A 541 -12.02 0.71 -15.38
C TYR A 541 -11.36 0.10 -16.61
N GLY A 542 -10.19 0.62 -17.01
CA GLY A 542 -9.39 0.10 -18.12
C GLY A 542 -8.46 -1.04 -17.73
N PHE A 543 -8.46 -1.51 -16.47
CA PHE A 543 -7.57 -2.60 -16.04
C PHE A 543 -8.32 -3.95 -16.03
N PRO A 544 -8.07 -4.88 -16.97
CA PRO A 544 -8.93 -6.07 -17.18
C PRO A 544 -8.92 -7.13 -16.07
N ARG A 545 -8.12 -6.92 -15.02
CA ARG A 545 -8.10 -7.77 -13.80
C ARG A 545 -8.79 -7.12 -12.61
N PHE A 546 -9.17 -5.85 -12.72
CA PHE A 546 -9.82 -5.11 -11.64
C PHE A 546 -11.22 -5.64 -11.34
N ARG A 547 -11.64 -5.63 -10.08
CA ARG A 547 -12.96 -6.14 -9.65
C ARG A 547 -14.14 -5.40 -10.29
N TRP A 548 -14.08 -4.06 -10.35
CA TRP A 548 -15.10 -3.24 -11.03
C TRP A 548 -14.70 -2.86 -12.46
N TYR A 549 -13.91 -3.71 -13.13
CA TYR A 549 -13.55 -3.49 -14.54
C TYR A 549 -14.81 -3.33 -15.41
N SER A 550 -14.84 -2.29 -16.23
CA SER A 550 -15.83 -2.11 -17.29
C SER A 550 -15.20 -1.30 -18.42
N PHE A 551 -15.06 -1.96 -19.56
CA PHE A 551 -14.47 -1.35 -20.75
C PHE A 551 -15.36 -0.22 -21.31
N GLU A 552 -16.68 -0.40 -21.22
CA GLU A 552 -17.68 0.58 -21.60
C GLU A 552 -17.57 1.85 -20.75
N CYS A 553 -17.39 1.71 -19.43
CA CYS A 553 -17.13 2.85 -18.55
C CYS A 553 -15.85 3.59 -18.97
N ALA A 554 -14.76 2.86 -19.26
CA ALA A 554 -13.52 3.47 -19.72
C ALA A 554 -13.70 4.25 -21.04
N LYS A 555 -14.42 3.68 -22.02
CA LYS A 555 -14.76 4.35 -23.29
C LYS A 555 -15.64 5.59 -23.10
N ALA A 556 -16.62 5.52 -22.21
CA ALA A 556 -17.48 6.65 -21.90
C ALA A 556 -16.67 7.81 -21.31
N ILE A 557 -15.75 7.52 -20.38
CA ILE A 557 -14.87 8.53 -19.77
C ILE A 557 -14.00 9.22 -20.83
N THR A 558 -13.34 8.44 -21.69
CA THR A 558 -12.44 9.01 -22.70
C THR A 558 -13.21 9.81 -23.75
N SER A 559 -14.39 9.37 -24.19
CA SER A 559 -15.23 10.11 -25.14
C SER A 559 -15.70 11.47 -24.61
N TRP A 560 -16.17 11.55 -23.35
CA TRP A 560 -16.45 12.84 -22.71
C TRP A 560 -15.20 13.70 -22.53
N GLY A 561 -14.06 13.09 -22.16
CA GLY A 561 -12.78 13.79 -22.07
C GLY A 561 -12.38 14.46 -23.39
N ARG A 562 -12.45 13.71 -24.50
CA ARG A 562 -12.20 14.25 -25.86
C ARG A 562 -13.17 15.38 -26.19
N GLN A 563 -14.45 15.22 -25.92
CA GLN A 563 -15.46 16.26 -26.17
C GLN A 563 -15.14 17.55 -25.41
N TYR A 564 -14.80 17.44 -24.12
CA TYR A 564 -14.53 18.60 -23.26
C TYR A 564 -13.25 19.32 -23.66
N ILE A 565 -12.15 18.61 -23.94
CA ILE A 565 -10.91 19.26 -24.41
C ILE A 565 -11.13 19.96 -25.75
N LYS A 566 -11.73 19.29 -26.73
CA LYS A 566 -12.02 19.90 -28.05
C LYS A 566 -12.90 21.15 -27.90
N SER A 567 -13.90 21.10 -27.01
CA SER A 567 -14.79 22.24 -26.74
C SER A 567 -14.06 23.39 -26.04
N SER A 568 -13.19 23.09 -25.07
CA SER A 568 -12.37 24.08 -24.37
C SER A 568 -11.36 24.76 -25.30
N ILE A 569 -10.70 24.00 -26.19
CA ILE A 569 -9.80 24.54 -27.22
C ILE A 569 -10.57 25.50 -28.12
N LYS A 570 -11.70 25.04 -28.68
CA LYS A 570 -12.54 25.88 -29.56
C LYS A 570 -12.98 27.17 -28.84
N LYS A 571 -13.35 27.06 -27.56
CA LYS A 571 -13.75 28.22 -26.76
C LYS A 571 -12.58 29.17 -26.52
N ALA A 572 -11.39 28.66 -26.21
CA ALA A 572 -10.19 29.46 -26.00
C ALA A 572 -9.78 30.24 -27.27
N GLU A 573 -9.93 29.61 -28.44
CA GLU A 573 -9.67 30.23 -29.75
C GLU A 573 -10.56 31.45 -30.02
N GLU A 574 -11.80 31.45 -29.52
CA GLU A 574 -12.70 32.62 -29.61
C GLU A 574 -12.10 33.85 -28.92
N TYR A 575 -11.39 33.64 -27.80
CA TYR A 575 -10.70 34.67 -27.02
C TYR A 575 -9.27 34.97 -27.51
N GLY A 576 -8.84 34.38 -28.63
CA GLY A 576 -7.52 34.61 -29.21
C GLY A 576 -6.40 33.73 -28.64
N PHE A 577 -6.74 32.68 -27.89
CA PHE A 577 -5.79 31.66 -27.45
C PHE A 577 -5.80 30.49 -28.43
N TYR A 578 -4.70 30.29 -29.14
CA TYR A 578 -4.55 29.24 -30.15
C TYR A 578 -3.78 28.07 -29.56
N ALA A 579 -4.43 26.91 -29.46
CA ALA A 579 -3.80 25.71 -28.93
C ALA A 579 -2.67 25.23 -29.85
N ILE A 580 -1.49 25.00 -29.27
CA ILE A 580 -0.29 24.51 -29.97
C ILE A 580 -0.02 23.03 -29.70
N TYR A 581 -0.54 22.51 -28.59
CA TYR A 581 -0.36 21.15 -28.09
C TYR A 581 -1.49 20.86 -27.11
N ALA A 582 -2.01 19.63 -27.12
CA ALA A 582 -2.99 19.17 -26.14
C ALA A 582 -2.66 17.72 -25.75
N ASP A 583 -2.82 17.41 -24.47
CA ASP A 583 -2.53 16.09 -23.91
C ASP A 583 -3.59 15.69 -22.90
N THR A 584 -4.62 15.01 -23.39
CA THR A 584 -5.70 14.34 -22.63
C THR A 584 -6.55 15.19 -21.69
N ASP A 585 -5.98 15.89 -20.70
CA ASP A 585 -6.63 16.66 -19.66
C ASP A 585 -6.26 18.16 -19.66
N GLY A 586 -5.34 18.57 -20.53
CA GLY A 586 -4.97 19.97 -20.71
C GLY A 586 -4.47 20.31 -22.12
N PHE A 587 -4.26 21.60 -22.36
CA PHE A 587 -3.63 22.10 -23.58
C PHE A 587 -2.83 23.38 -23.34
N TYR A 588 -1.79 23.55 -24.14
CA TYR A 588 -0.97 24.76 -24.17
C TYR A 588 -1.40 25.62 -25.34
N ALA A 589 -1.51 26.92 -25.10
CA ALA A 589 -1.95 27.87 -26.11
C ALA A 589 -1.07 29.13 -26.15
N LYS A 590 -1.01 29.73 -27.33
CA LYS A 590 -0.44 31.07 -27.53
C LYS A 590 -1.54 32.10 -27.65
N TYR A 591 -1.41 33.20 -26.93
CA TYR A 591 -2.28 34.35 -27.15
C TYR A 591 -1.84 35.10 -28.41
N LYS A 592 -2.71 35.17 -29.42
CA LYS A 592 -2.57 36.10 -30.53
C LYS A 592 -3.65 37.15 -30.40
N LYS A 593 -3.23 38.38 -30.10
CA LYS A 593 -4.12 39.53 -30.08
C LYS A 593 -4.77 39.64 -31.46
N LYS A 594 -6.11 39.50 -31.54
CA LYS A 594 -6.83 39.81 -32.78
C LYS A 594 -6.58 41.29 -33.09
N ASP A 595 -5.82 41.56 -34.15
CA ASP A 595 -5.75 42.92 -34.69
C ASP A 595 -7.18 43.33 -35.08
N LYS A 596 -7.70 44.39 -34.45
CA LYS A 596 -8.96 45.02 -34.85
C LYS A 596 -8.77 45.77 -36.18
N ARG A 597 -8.46 45.06 -37.27
CA ARG A 597 -8.47 45.59 -38.65
C ARG A 597 -8.75 44.47 -39.64
N ASN A 598 -10.03 44.27 -39.95
CA ASN A 598 -10.61 44.68 -41.22
C ASN A 598 -12.14 44.67 -41.13
#